data_AF-A0AAX3LJ47-F1
#
_entry.id   AF-A0AAX3LJ47-F1
#
_cell.length_a   1.000
_cell.length_b   1.000
_cell.length_c   1.000
_cell.angle_alpha   90.00
_cell.angle_beta   90.00
_cell.angle_gamma   90.00
#
_symmetry.space_group_name_H-M   'P 1'
#
loop_
_entity.id
_entity.type
_entity.pdbx_description
1 polymer ?
#
loop_
_entity_poly.entity_id
_entity_poly.type
_entity_poly.pdbx_seq_one_letter_code
_entity_poly.pdbx_strand_id
1 'polypeptide(L)'
;MGKNSAFERAVLESSPSQETIKPAVMMLLDTWEHFSGQIRKFNYMLEKLARNDPVCQILQCVTGVEVLTALSFKTSIDDPSRFRCVSDAGAFLGLTLKS
;
A
#
# COMPACT_ATOMS: atom_id res chain seq x y z
N MET A 1 -3.01 -8.66 -18.75
CA MET A 1 -2.70 -7.22 -18.84
C MET A 1 -2.99 -6.59 -17.49
N GLY A 2 -1.99 -5.93 -16.88
CA GLY A 2 -2.15 -5.33 -15.55
C GLY A 2 -3.02 -4.07 -15.58
N LYS A 3 -3.65 -3.73 -14.44
CA LYS A 3 -4.52 -2.55 -14.24
C LYS A 3 -3.92 -1.24 -14.79
N ASN A 4 -2.61 -1.12 -14.87
CA ASN A 4 -1.94 0.09 -15.39
C ASN A 4 -2.19 0.36 -16.87
N SER A 5 -2.38 -0.69 -17.68
CA SER A 5 -2.60 -0.55 -19.12
C SER A 5 -3.92 0.15 -19.47
N ALA A 6 -4.88 0.22 -18.53
CA ALA A 6 -6.13 0.94 -18.73
C ALA A 6 -5.92 2.46 -18.61
N PHE A 7 -5.14 2.92 -17.62
CA PHE A 7 -4.84 4.34 -17.45
C PHE A 7 -3.92 4.84 -18.56
N GLU A 8 -2.87 4.10 -18.88
CA GLU A 8 -1.98 4.40 -20.01
C GLU A 8 -2.76 4.56 -21.32
N ARG A 9 -3.65 3.60 -21.62
CA ARG A 9 -4.52 3.68 -22.79
C ARG A 9 -5.41 4.92 -22.76
N ALA A 10 -6.05 5.21 -21.64
CA ALA A 10 -6.91 6.39 -21.51
C ALA A 10 -6.14 7.70 -21.74
N VAL A 11 -4.89 7.80 -21.24
CA VAL A 11 -4.03 8.97 -21.47
C VAL A 11 -3.67 9.10 -22.96
N LEU A 12 -3.33 8.00 -23.62
CA LEU A 12 -2.99 7.99 -25.05
C LEU A 12 -4.20 8.32 -25.94
N GLU A 13 -5.39 7.79 -25.61
CA GLU A 13 -6.64 8.05 -26.32
C GLU A 13 -7.13 9.49 -26.14
N SER A 14 -6.82 10.12 -25.01
CA SER A 14 -7.20 11.51 -24.73
C SER A 14 -6.41 12.55 -25.55
N SER A 15 -5.36 12.13 -26.27
CA SER A 15 -4.45 12.91 -27.13
C SER A 15 -4.50 14.43 -26.91
N PRO A 16 -3.56 15.05 -26.15
CA PRO A 16 -3.61 16.48 -25.89
C PRO A 16 -3.62 17.28 -27.19
N SER A 17 -4.57 18.22 -27.31
CA SER A 17 -4.77 19.05 -28.49
C SER A 17 -3.61 19.99 -28.81
N GLN A 18 -2.72 20.20 -27.84
CA GLN A 18 -1.50 21.00 -27.95
C GLN A 18 -0.27 20.07 -28.05
N GLU A 19 0.36 20.03 -29.23
CA GLU A 19 1.54 19.19 -29.49
C GLU A 19 2.73 19.52 -28.56
N THR A 20 2.77 20.75 -28.04
CA THR A 20 3.79 21.23 -27.09
C THR A 20 3.70 20.55 -25.71
N ILE A 21 2.52 20.09 -25.29
CA ILE A 21 2.29 19.50 -23.95
C ILE A 21 2.52 17.98 -23.97
N LYS A 22 2.39 17.36 -25.15
CA LYS A 22 2.51 15.92 -25.35
C LYS A 22 3.80 15.32 -24.79
N PRO A 23 5.01 15.90 -24.98
CA PRO A 23 6.23 15.35 -24.39
C PRO A 23 6.21 15.30 -22.86
N ALA A 24 5.64 16.32 -22.21
CA ALA A 24 5.52 16.35 -20.75
C ALA A 24 4.54 15.27 -20.25
N VAL A 25 3.42 15.08 -20.94
CA VAL A 25 2.45 14.03 -20.61
C VAL A 25 3.07 12.63 -20.76
N MET A 26 3.82 12.39 -21.84
CA MET A 26 4.52 11.11 -22.03
C MET A 26 5.56 10.87 -20.93
N MET A 27 6.35 11.89 -20.56
CA MET A 27 7.33 11.79 -19.48
C MET A 27 6.68 11.45 -18.12
N LEU A 28 5.52 12.06 -17.82
CA LEU A 28 4.76 11.76 -16.61
C LEU A 28 4.20 10.34 -16.64
N LEU A 29 3.74 9.87 -17.80
CA LEU A 29 3.23 8.52 -17.97
C LEU A 29 4.33 7.46 -17.76
N ASP A 30 5.50 7.66 -18.34
CA ASP A 30 6.68 6.80 -18.16
C ASP A 30 7.11 6.74 -16.68
N THR A 31 7.14 7.90 -16.02
CA THR A 31 7.48 8.01 -14.59
C THR A 31 6.46 7.27 -13.73
N TRP A 32 5.18 7.44 -14.03
CA TRP A 32 4.10 6.75 -13.34
C TRP A 32 4.16 5.23 -13.54
N GLU A 33 4.45 4.76 -14.75
CA GLU A 33 4.61 3.33 -15.02
C GLU A 33 5.77 2.76 -14.21
N HIS A 34 6.91 3.47 -14.20
CA HIS A 34 8.07 3.09 -13.42
C HIS A 34 7.73 2.92 -11.93
N PHE A 35 7.15 3.94 -11.30
CA PHE A 35 6.80 3.88 -9.88
C PHE A 35 5.75 2.81 -9.59
N SER A 36 4.75 2.67 -10.46
CA SER A 36 3.74 1.63 -10.30
C SER A 36 4.36 0.23 -10.38
N GLY A 37 5.38 0.04 -11.22
CA GLY A 37 6.17 -1.18 -11.26
C GLY A 37 6.94 -1.43 -9.95
N GLN A 38 7.57 -0.38 -9.39
CA GLN A 38 8.29 -0.48 -8.12
C GLN A 38 7.35 -0.82 -6.95
N ILE A 39 6.18 -0.18 -6.88
CA ILE A 39 5.16 -0.45 -5.85
C ILE A 39 4.72 -1.92 -5.89
N ARG A 40 4.48 -2.47 -7.09
CA ARG A 40 4.13 -3.89 -7.23
C ARG A 40 5.24 -4.83 -6.76
N LYS A 41 6.50 -4.54 -7.12
CA LYS A 41 7.65 -5.31 -6.66
C LYS A 41 7.77 -5.26 -5.13
N PHE A 42 7.57 -4.08 -4.54
CA PHE A 42 7.61 -3.91 -3.09
C PHE A 42 6.46 -4.66 -2.40
N ASN A 43 5.23 -4.54 -2.89
CA ASN A 43 4.10 -5.32 -2.38
C ASN A 43 4.36 -6.83 -2.43
N TYR A 44 4.94 -7.34 -3.51
CA TYR A 44 5.32 -8.75 -3.60
C TYR A 44 6.37 -9.17 -2.55
N MET A 45 7.32 -8.29 -2.22
CA MET A 45 8.28 -8.53 -1.14
C MET A 45 7.58 -8.53 0.23
N LEU A 46 6.66 -7.60 0.47
CA LEU A 46 5.85 -7.59 1.70
C LEU A 46 4.99 -8.85 1.83
N GLU A 47 4.37 -9.31 0.74
CA GLU A 47 3.61 -10.55 0.74
C GLU A 47 4.48 -11.75 1.10
N LYS A 48 5.72 -11.82 0.58
CA LYS A 48 6.68 -12.87 0.96
C LYS A 48 7.00 -12.84 2.45
N LEU A 49 7.19 -11.65 3.01
CA LEU A 49 7.46 -11.47 4.43
C LEU A 49 6.26 -11.92 5.27
N ALA A 50 5.06 -11.42 4.96
CA ALA A 50 3.84 -11.73 5.69
C ALA A 50 3.43 -13.21 5.59
N ARG A 51 3.66 -13.86 4.44
CA ARG A 51 3.36 -15.30 4.28
C ARG A 51 4.08 -16.19 5.27
N ASN A 52 5.26 -15.81 5.73
CA ASN A 52 6.06 -16.58 6.70
C ASN A 52 5.88 -16.09 8.15
N ASP A 53 4.97 -15.14 8.39
CA ASP A 53 4.77 -14.51 9.68
C ASP A 53 3.41 -14.91 10.29
N PRO A 54 3.39 -15.70 11.38
CA PRO A 54 2.14 -16.18 11.97
C PRO A 54 1.21 -15.06 12.46
N VAL A 55 1.76 -13.95 12.96
CA VAL A 55 0.96 -12.81 13.43
C VAL A 55 0.27 -12.14 12.25
N CYS A 56 1.00 -11.95 11.14
CA CYS A 56 0.42 -11.37 9.93
C CYS A 56 -0.65 -12.27 9.30
N GLN A 57 -0.51 -13.60 9.38
CA GLN A 57 -1.54 -14.54 8.92
C GLN A 57 -2.82 -14.40 9.75
N ILE A 58 -2.72 -14.31 11.08
CA ILE A 58 -3.88 -14.11 11.97
C ILE A 58 -4.56 -12.77 11.68
N LEU A 59 -3.80 -11.69 11.57
CA LEU A 59 -4.35 -10.36 11.30
C LEU A 59 -5.11 -10.30 9.97
N GLN A 60 -4.60 -10.95 8.92
CA GLN A 60 -5.24 -10.99 7.60
C GLN A 60 -6.49 -11.88 7.53
N CYS A 61 -6.80 -12.66 8.57
CA CYS A 61 -8.11 -13.32 8.67
C CYS A 61 -9.25 -12.32 8.90
N VAL A 62 -8.94 -11.11 9.35
CA VAL A 62 -9.93 -10.02 9.52
C VAL A 62 -10.25 -9.41 8.16
N THR A 63 -11.52 -9.35 7.81
CA THR A 63 -11.97 -8.71 6.56
C THR A 63 -11.52 -7.25 6.48
N GLY A 64 -10.84 -6.88 5.38
CA GLY A 64 -10.30 -5.54 5.16
C GLY A 64 -8.88 -5.32 5.68
N VAL A 65 -8.26 -6.30 6.34
CA VAL A 65 -6.84 -6.24 6.71
C VAL A 65 -6.00 -6.90 5.62
N GLU A 66 -5.22 -6.09 4.90
CA GLU A 66 -4.27 -6.57 3.89
C GLU A 66 -2.85 -6.73 4.45
N VAL A 67 -1.95 -7.30 3.64
CA VAL A 67 -0.53 -7.53 3.96
C VAL A 67 0.16 -6.30 4.54
N LEU A 68 0.03 -5.14 3.86
CA LEU A 68 0.68 -3.91 4.32
C LEU A 68 0.15 -3.50 5.69
N THR A 69 -1.17 -3.50 5.87
CA THR A 69 -1.81 -3.16 7.15
C THR A 69 -1.40 -4.11 8.28
N ALA A 70 -1.36 -5.41 8.02
CA ALA A 70 -0.95 -6.41 9.00
C ALA A 70 0.51 -6.25 9.43
N LEU A 71 1.42 -6.08 8.46
CA LEU A 71 2.83 -5.83 8.71
C LEU A 71 3.03 -4.51 9.45
N SER A 72 2.38 -3.43 9.00
CA SER A 72 2.45 -2.12 9.66
C SER A 72 1.98 -2.21 11.11
N PHE A 73 0.83 -2.81 11.37
CA PHE A 73 0.33 -3.02 12.74
C PHE A 73 1.33 -3.80 13.60
N LYS A 74 1.82 -4.94 13.10
CA LYS A 74 2.81 -5.74 13.81
C LYS A 74 4.08 -4.93 14.10
N THR A 75 4.60 -4.17 13.14
CA THR A 75 5.80 -3.34 13.32
C THR A 75 5.58 -2.14 14.23
N SER A 76 4.37 -1.58 14.27
CA SER A 76 4.03 -0.52 15.22
C SER A 76 3.97 -1.04 16.66
N ILE A 77 3.45 -2.26 16.85
CA ILE A 77 3.42 -2.91 18.16
C ILE A 77 4.80 -3.42 18.57
N ASP A 78 5.58 -3.96 17.62
CA ASP A 78 6.96 -4.47 17.75
C ASP A 78 7.18 -5.41 18.97
N ASP A 79 7.43 -4.91 20.18
CA ASP A 79 7.30 -5.66 21.45
C ASP A 79 5.90 -5.48 22.12
N PRO A 80 5.04 -6.53 22.17
CA PRO A 80 3.74 -6.48 22.85
C PRO A 80 3.84 -6.34 24.38
N SER A 81 4.95 -6.76 25.00
CA SER A 81 5.11 -6.77 26.46
C SER A 81 5.23 -5.37 27.07
N ARG A 82 5.48 -4.35 26.24
CA ARG A 82 5.52 -2.94 26.64
C ARG A 82 4.15 -2.38 27.08
N PHE A 83 3.06 -3.07 26.72
CA PHE A 83 1.69 -2.63 27.03
C PHE A 83 1.14 -3.42 28.23
N ARG A 84 0.53 -2.73 29.21
CA ARG A 84 -0.03 -3.41 30.39
C ARG A 84 -1.34 -4.12 30.06
N CYS A 85 -2.10 -3.56 29.12
CA CYS A 85 -3.34 -4.12 28.61
C CYS A 85 -3.61 -3.68 27.16
N VAL A 86 -4.59 -4.30 26.51
CA VAL A 86 -4.93 -4.04 25.10
C VAL A 86 -5.38 -2.59 24.86
N SER A 87 -6.03 -1.95 25.83
CA SER A 87 -6.44 -0.54 25.71
C SER A 87 -5.24 0.41 25.61
N ASP A 88 -4.10 0.09 26.22
CA ASP A 88 -2.88 0.89 26.11
C ASP A 88 -2.33 0.85 24.68
N ALA A 89 -2.36 -0.33 24.05
CA ALA A 89 -1.99 -0.48 22.64
C ALA A 89 -2.97 0.27 21.73
N GLY A 90 -4.27 0.23 22.03
CA GLY A 90 -5.28 1.02 21.33
C GLY A 90 -5.02 2.52 21.44
N ALA A 91 -4.69 3.02 22.64
CA ALA A 91 -4.34 4.42 22.86
C ALA A 91 -3.07 4.84 22.11
N PHE A 92 -2.05 3.99 22.10
CA PHE A 92 -0.83 4.20 21.31
C PHE A 92 -1.11 4.32 19.81
N LEU A 93 -2.07 3.56 19.29
CA LEU A 93 -2.51 3.63 17.89
C LEU A 93 -3.51 4.77 17.61
N GLY A 94 -3.81 5.62 18.60
CA GLY A 94 -4.75 6.72 18.45
C GLY A 94 -6.23 6.30 18.39
N LEU A 95 -6.55 5.08 18.86
CA LEU A 95 -7.90 4.49 18.83
C LEU A 95 -8.70 4.77 20.12
N THR A 96 -8.30 5.75 20.93
CA THR A 96 -9.04 6.11 22.14
C THR A 96 -10.35 6.80 21.76
N LEU A 97 -11.48 6.17 22.07
CA LEU A 97 -12.78 6.83 22.03
C LEU A 97 -12.87 7.85 23.18
N LYS A 98 -13.45 9.03 22.92
CA LYS A 98 -13.91 9.88 24.02
C LYS A 98 -15.07 9.17 24.70
N SER A 99 -14.92 8.92 26.00
CA SER A 99 -16.03 8.62 26.90
C SER A 99 -17.03 9.77 26.94
#